data_AF-A0A238WN51-F1
#
_entry.id   AF-A0A238WN51-F1
#
_cell.length_a   1.000
_cell.length_b   1.000
_cell.length_c   1.000
_cell.angle_alpha   90.00
_cell.angle_beta   90.00
_cell.angle_gamma   90.00
#
_symmetry.space_group_name_H-M   'P 1'
#
loop_
_entity.id
_entity.type
_entity.pdbx_description
1 polymer ?
#
loop_
_entity_poly.entity_id
_entity_poly.type
_entity_poly.pdbx_seq_one_letter_code
_entity_poly.pdbx_strand_id
1 'polypeptide(L)' 'MQEDRRGRLHSTGEVARELGVSTRALSRWAKEGSLTPALVTPGGRYKWDLEDVRRQLRDMR' A
#
# COMPACT_ATOMS: atom_id res chain seq x y z
N MET A 1 -4.00 15.27 17.68
CA MET A 1 -3.21 14.03 17.67
C MET A 1 -4.01 12.97 16.93
N GLN A 2 -3.54 12.62 15.73
CA GLN A 2 -3.90 11.45 14.90
C GLN A 2 -5.41 11.24 14.66
N GLU A 3 -5.88 11.86 13.57
CA GLU A 3 -7.18 11.58 12.94
C GLU A 3 -7.30 10.10 12.56
N ASP A 4 -8.31 9.49 13.18
CA ASP A 4 -9.15 8.36 12.76
C ASP A 4 -8.49 7.07 12.23
N ARG A 5 -8.70 6.00 13.01
CA ARG A 5 -8.11 4.66 12.86
C ARG A 5 -8.90 3.72 11.93
N ARG A 6 -9.71 4.19 10.97
CA ARG A 6 -10.47 3.26 10.08
C ARG A 6 -10.54 3.62 8.58
N GLY A 7 -9.69 4.51 8.07
CA GLY A 7 -9.70 4.85 6.63
C GLY A 7 -8.46 5.57 6.10
N ARG A 8 -7.32 5.44 6.79
CA ARG A 8 -6.12 6.20 6.40
C ARG A 8 -5.39 5.53 5.25
N LEU A 9 -5.62 6.07 4.05
CA LEU A 9 -4.87 5.69 2.87
C LEU A 9 -3.46 6.29 2.89
N HIS A 10 -2.49 5.40 3.06
CA HIS A 10 -1.07 5.71 3.07
C HIS A 10 -0.51 5.81 1.64
N SER A 11 0.52 6.63 1.48
CA SER A 11 1.26 6.69 0.21
C SER A 11 2.20 5.49 0.11
N THR A 12 2.60 5.11 -1.11
CA THR A 12 3.59 4.02 -1.34
C THR A 12 4.84 4.16 -0.48
N GLY A 13 5.33 5.39 -0.29
CA GLY A 13 6.48 5.69 0.56
C GLY A 13 6.27 5.33 2.03
N GLU A 14 5.10 5.62 2.58
CA GLU A 14 4.80 5.33 3.98
C GLU A 14 4.63 3.83 4.21
N VAL A 15 3.84 3.17 3.35
CA VAL A 15 3.63 1.72 3.45
C VAL A 15 4.95 0.96 3.28
N ALA A 16 5.81 1.38 2.35
CA ALA A 16 7.11 0.77 2.17
C ALA A 16 7.97 0.87 3.45
N ARG A 17 7.98 2.04 4.09
CA ARG A 17 8.71 2.24 5.36
C ARG A 17 8.14 1.38 6.49
N GLU A 18 6.82 1.35 6.63
CA GLU A 18 6.13 0.57 7.67
C GLU A 18 6.30 -0.94 7.49
N LEU A 19 6.43 -1.42 6.25
CA LEU A 19 6.66 -2.83 5.93
C LEU A 19 8.15 -3.20 5.86
N GLY A 20 9.05 -2.22 5.95
CA GLY A 20 10.49 -2.44 5.79
C GLY A 20 10.90 -2.88 4.38
N VAL A 21 10.11 -2.54 3.36
CA VAL A 21 10.39 -2.87 1.95
C VAL A 21 10.77 -1.62 1.16
N SER A 22 11.37 -1.81 -0.01
CA SER A 22 11.66 -0.70 -0.91
C SER A 22 10.39 -0.21 -1.60
N THR A 23 10.24 1.12 -1.78
CA THR A 23 9.13 1.72 -2.55
C THR A 23 9.03 1.17 -3.97
N ARG A 24 10.18 0.85 -4.59
CA ARG A 24 10.23 0.19 -5.90
C ARG A 24 9.63 -1.21 -5.89
N ALA A 25 9.84 -2.00 -4.84
CA ALA A 25 9.24 -3.32 -4.72
C ALA A 25 7.71 -3.20 -4.62
N LEU A 26 7.23 -2.30 -3.77
CA LEU A 26 5.79 -2.07 -3.60
C LEU A 26 5.12 -1.59 -4.90
N SER A 27 5.73 -0.63 -5.61
CA SER A 27 5.24 -0.19 -6.93
C SER A 27 5.31 -1.28 -8.00
N ARG A 28 6.32 -2.14 -7.94
CA ARG A 28 6.47 -3.27 -8.86
C ARG A 28 5.35 -4.29 -8.65
N TRP A 29 5.09 -4.70 -7.41
CA TRP A 29 3.98 -5.60 -7.08
C TRP A 29 2.62 -5.02 -7.46
N ALA A 30 2.44 -3.71 -7.30
CA ALA A 30 1.26 -3.00 -7.79
C ALA A 30 1.09 -3.13 -9.31
N LYS A 31 2.18 -2.93 -10.05
CA LYS A 31 2.20 -2.97 -11.51
C LYS A 31 2.02 -4.39 -12.06
N GLU A 32 2.58 -5.39 -11.38
CA GLU A 32 2.43 -6.81 -11.72
C GLU A 32 1.07 -7.38 -11.28
N GLY A 33 0.26 -6.63 -10.52
CA GLY A 33 -1.03 -7.07 -10.02
C GLY A 33 -0.95 -8.02 -8.81
N SER A 34 0.25 -8.24 -8.26
CA SER A 34 0.44 -9.04 -7.04
C SER A 34 -0.11 -8.34 -5.79
N LEU A 35 -0.10 -7.01 -5.79
CA LEU A 35 -0.76 -6.21 -4.76
C LEU A 35 -1.72 -5.22 -5.40
N THR A 36 -2.92 -5.12 -4.85
CA THR A 36 -3.93 -4.16 -5.27
C THR A 36 -3.90 -2.95 -4.34
N PRO A 37 -3.63 -1.73 -4.84
CA PRO A 37 -3.77 -0.53 -4.04
C PRO A 37 -5.26 -0.25 -3.79
N ALA A 38 -5.57 0.25 -2.60
CA ALA A 38 -6.95 0.57 -2.23
C ALA A 38 -7.53 1.74 -3.05
N LEU A 39 -6.68 2.65 -3.53
CA LEU A 39 -7.10 3.74 -4.42
C LEU A 39 -5.95 4.11 -5.38
N VAL A 40 -6.30 4.42 -6.63
CA VAL A 40 -5.39 5.05 -7.59
C VAL A 40 -5.89 6.46 -7.82
N THR A 41 -5.07 7.45 -7.47
CA THR A 41 -5.44 8.84 -7.74
C THR A 41 -5.36 9.11 -9.25
N PRO A 42 -6.14 10.06 -9.79
CA PRO A 42 -6.11 10.41 -11.21
C PRO A 42 -4.72 10.84 -11.73
N GLY A 43 -3.82 11.27 -10.84
CA GLY A 43 -2.41 11.54 -11.16
C GLY A 43 -1.50 10.31 -11.15
N GLY A 44 -2.04 9.09 -11.11
CA GLY A 44 -1.29 7.83 -11.13
C GLY A 44 -0.57 7.50 -9.83
N ARG A 45 -0.97 8.10 -8.69
CA ARG A 45 -0.36 7.78 -7.39
C ARG A 45 -1.17 6.70 -6.68
N TYR A 46 -0.47 5.70 -6.16
CA TYR A 46 -1.09 4.64 -5.39
C TYR A 46 -1.29 5.04 -3.94
N LYS A 47 -2.49 4.73 -3.46
CA LYS A 47 -2.95 4.89 -2.09
C LYS A 47 -3.28 3.51 -1.54
N TRP A 48 -2.75 3.24 -0.37
CA TRP A 48 -2.67 1.90 0.20
C TRP A 48 -3.34 1.90 1.56
N ASP A 49 -4.12 0.87 1.83
CA ASP A 49 -4.52 0.53 3.18
C ASP A 49 -3.48 -0.42 3.78
N LEU A 50 -2.95 -0.08 4.96
CA LEU A 50 -1.85 -0.84 5.56
C LEU A 50 -2.30 -2.26 5.97
N GLU A 51 -3.54 -2.39 6.46
CA GLU A 51 -4.08 -3.68 6.90
C GLU A 51 -4.38 -4.58 5.71
N ASP A 52 -4.93 -4.03 4.64
CA ASP A 52 -5.20 -4.73 3.39
C ASP A 52 -3.90 -5.21 2.73
N VAL A 53 -2.86 -4.37 2.66
CA VAL A 53 -1.55 -4.80 2.14
C VAL A 53 -0.98 -5.95 2.98
N ARG A 54 -1.08 -5.87 4.32
CA ARG A 54 -0.67 -6.97 5.21
C ARG A 54 -1.50 -8.24 4.96
N ARG A 55 -2.80 -8.12 4.64
CA ARG A 55 -3.66 -9.24 4.29
C ARG A 55 -3.22 -9.88 2.98
N GLN A 56 -3.04 -9.08 1.93
CA GLN A 56 -2.60 -9.55 0.61
C GLN A 56 -1.23 -10.22 0.66
N LEU A 57 -0.28 -9.65 1.41
CA LEU A 57 1.05 -10.27 1.60
C LEU A 57 0.99 -11.62 2.31
N ARG A 58 0.03 -11.85 3.20
CA ARG A 58 -0.19 -13.16 3.82
C ARG A 58 -0.80 -14.18 2.85
N ASP A 59 -1.66 -13.72 1.94
CA ASP A 59 -2.30 -14.55 0.91
C ASP A 59 -1.33 -14.97 -0.20
N MET A 60 -0.31 -14.16 -0.47
CA MET A 60 0.76 -14.47 -1.43
C MET A 60 1.75 -15.57 -0.99
N ARG A 61 1.61 -16.13 0.22
CA ARG A 61 2.53 -17.14 0.77
C ARG A 61 2.10 -18.56 0.39
#